data_AF-A0A250K1U3-F1
#
_entry.id   AF-A0A250K1U3-F1
#
_cell.length_a   1.000
_cell.length_b   1.000
_cell.length_c   1.000
_cell.angle_alpha   90.00
_cell.angle_beta   90.00
_cell.angle_gamma   90.00
#
_symmetry.space_group_name_H-M   'P 1'
#
loop_
_entity.id
_entity.type
_entity.pdbx_description
1 polymer ?
#
loop_
_entity_poly.entity_id
_entity_poly.type
_entity_poly.pdbx_seq_one_letter_code
_entity_poly.pdbx_strand_id
1 'polypeptide(L)' 'MYKQFYQGMSLTELPLFALVLFIAVFFGVVAWVFLARRSGDFDALARMPLSERGEGGHE' A
#
# COMPACT_ATOMS: atom_id res chain seq x y z
N MET A 1 6.71 -25.49 19.58
CA MET A 1 5.81 -24.31 19.57
C MET A 1 4.60 -24.50 18.63
N TYR A 2 4.76 -24.76 17.32
CA TYR A 2 3.60 -24.95 16.42
C TYR A 2 2.65 -26.09 16.84
N LYS A 3 3.18 -27.23 17.33
CA LYS A 3 2.36 -28.34 17.84
C LYS A 3 1.51 -27.97 19.07
N GLN A 4 2.01 -27.10 19.95
CA GLN A 4 1.26 -26.62 21.11
C GLN A 4 0.16 -25.64 20.71
N PHE A 5 0.39 -24.85 19.66
CA PHE A 5 -0.59 -23.90 19.15
C PHE A 5 -1.84 -24.59 18.58
N TYR A 6 -1.69 -25.76 17.97
CA TYR A 6 -2.83 -26.56 17.46
C TYR A 6 -3.39 -27.57 18.46
N GLN A 7 -2.79 -27.72 19.65
CA GLN A 7 -3.25 -28.69 20.64
C GLN A 7 -4.58 -28.26 21.26
N GLY A 8 -5.59 -29.14 21.19
CA GLY A 8 -6.93 -28.88 21.73
C GLY A 8 -7.83 -28.00 20.86
N MET A 9 -7.34 -27.58 19.67
CA MET A 9 -8.13 -26.80 18.71
C MET A 9 -8.90 -27.75 17.80
N SER A 10 -10.23 -27.76 17.88
CA SER A 10 -11.08 -28.61 17.02
C SER A 10 -11.07 -28.18 15.55
N LEU A 11 -10.81 -26.90 15.30
CA LEU A 11 -10.81 -26.27 13.97
C LEU A 11 -9.40 -25.79 13.64
N THR A 12 -8.52 -26.72 13.27
CA THR A 12 -7.11 -26.45 12.97
C THR A 12 -6.90 -25.66 11.67
N GLU A 13 -7.92 -25.54 10.82
CA GLU A 13 -7.90 -24.74 9.59
C GLU A 13 -8.09 -23.22 9.82
N LEU A 14 -8.67 -22.80 10.95
CA LEU A 14 -8.95 -21.39 11.24
C LEU A 14 -7.71 -20.48 11.17
N PRO A 15 -6.55 -20.85 11.76
CA PRO A 15 -5.36 -20.01 11.70
C PRO A 15 -4.83 -19.84 10.28
N LEU A 16 -4.92 -20.90 9.44
CA LEU A 16 -4.49 -20.84 8.06
C LEU A 16 -5.44 -19.96 7.22
N PHE A 17 -6.74 -20.12 7.44
CA PHE A 17 -7.76 -19.26 6.81
C PHE A 17 -7.56 -17.79 7.18
N ALA A 18 -7.37 -17.49 8.47
CA ALA A 18 -7.14 -16.14 8.96
C ALA A 18 -5.87 -15.52 8.35
N LEU A 19 -4.79 -16.31 8.20
CA LEU A 19 -3.56 -15.86 7.55
C LEU A 19 -3.78 -15.48 6.09
N VAL A 20 -4.47 -16.34 5.32
CA VAL A 20 -4.77 -16.08 3.91
C VAL A 20 -5.66 -14.84 3.77
N LEU A 21 -6.70 -14.73 4.62
CA LEU A 21 -7.59 -13.58 4.64
C LEU A 21 -6.83 -12.29 4.98
N PHE A 22 -5.95 -12.33 5.98
CA PHE A 22 -5.11 -11.20 6.36
C PHE A 22 -4.24 -10.74 5.20
N ILE A 23 -3.56 -11.67 4.52
CA ILE A 23 -2.71 -11.38 3.36
C ILE A 23 -3.54 -10.76 2.23
N ALA A 24 -4.71 -11.34 1.91
CA ALA A 24 -5.59 -10.84 0.87
C ALA A 24 -6.08 -9.41 1.15
N VAL A 25 -6.52 -9.13 2.38
CA VAL A 25 -6.97 -7.80 2.79
C VAL A 25 -5.80 -6.81 2.78
N PHE A 26 -4.63 -7.20 3.30
CA PHE A 26 -3.44 -6.36 3.31
C PHE A 26 -3.04 -5.91 1.90
N PHE A 27 -2.89 -6.86 0.97
CA PHE A 27 -2.55 -6.53 -0.42
C PHE A 27 -3.66 -5.77 -1.12
N GLY A 28 -4.93 -6.07 -0.81
CA GLY A 28 -6.07 -5.30 -1.32
C GLY A 28 -6.01 -3.83 -0.91
N VAL A 29 -5.72 -3.54 0.35
CA VAL A 29 -5.56 -2.17 0.85
C VAL A 29 -4.35 -1.49 0.22
N VAL A 30 -3.20 -2.17 0.14
CA VAL A 30 -2.01 -1.63 -0.52
C VAL A 30 -2.33 -1.29 -1.98
N ALA A 31 -2.86 -2.25 -2.75
CA ALA A 31 -3.23 -2.02 -4.14
C ALA A 31 -4.22 -0.86 -4.29
N TRP A 32 -5.23 -0.79 -3.43
CA TRP A 32 -6.21 0.30 -3.41
C TRP A 32 -5.56 1.66 -3.16
N VAL A 33 -4.74 1.78 -2.11
CA VAL A 33 -4.06 3.04 -1.76
C VAL A 33 -3.16 3.51 -2.89
N PHE A 34 -2.41 2.59 -3.50
CA PHE A 34 -1.51 2.92 -4.61
C PHE A 34 -2.28 3.26 -5.90
N LEU A 35 -3.37 2.57 -6.23
CA LEU A 35 -4.21 2.92 -7.38
C LEU A 35 -4.95 4.24 -7.17
N ALA A 36 -5.54 4.46 -6.00
CA ALA A 36 -6.30 5.67 -5.69
C ALA A 36 -5.42 6.93 -5.72
N ARG A 37 -4.15 6.82 -5.32
CA ARG A 37 -3.19 7.94 -5.35
C ARG A 37 -2.53 8.18 -6.69
N ARG A 38 -2.48 7.19 -7.58
CA ARG A 38 -1.72 7.30 -8.84
C ARG A 38 -2.37 8.26 -9.85
N SER A 39 -3.69 8.44 -9.81
CA SER A 39 -4.44 9.08 -10.90
C SER A 39 -4.45 10.61 -10.89
N GLY A 40 -4.21 11.27 -9.75
CA GLY A 40 -4.44 12.73 -9.63
C GLY A 40 -3.20 13.56 -9.37
N ASP A 41 -2.33 13.12 -8.46
CA ASP A 41 -1.37 14.04 -7.84
C ASP A 41 -0.02 14.09 -8.56
N PHE A 42 0.42 12.97 -9.14
CA PHE A 42 1.73 12.89 -9.79
C PHE A 42 1.79 13.67 -11.11
N ASP A 43 0.70 13.66 -11.88
CA ASP A 43 0.63 14.39 -13.15
C ASP A 43 0.50 15.90 -12.93
N ALA A 44 -0.12 16.33 -11.83
CA ALA A 44 -0.21 17.75 -11.44
C ALA A 44 1.14 18.29 -10.92
N LEU A 45 1.86 17.52 -10.11
CA LEU A 45 3.19 17.89 -9.60
C LEU A 45 4.27 17.88 -10.69
N ALA A 46 4.20 16.95 -11.65
CA ALA A 46 5.12 16.92 -12.80
C ALA A 46 4.91 18.09 -13.78
N ARG A 47 3.73 18.72 -13.74
CA ARG A 47 3.39 19.92 -14.52
C ARG A 47 3.63 21.22 -13.76
N MET A 48 4.04 21.16 -12.50
CA MET A 48 4.45 22.38 -11.80
C MET A 48 5.69 22.92 -12.52
N PRO A 49 5.67 24.18 -13.00
CA PRO A 49 6.85 24.78 -13.59
C PRO A 49 7.95 24.70 -12.54
N LEU A 50 9.10 24.14 -12.92
CA LEU A 50 10.32 24.27 -12.14
C LEU A 50 10.50 25.77 -11.96
N SER A 51 10.15 26.30 -10.79
CA SER A 51 10.33 27.71 -10.53
C SER A 51 11.82 27.94 -10.66
N GLU A 52 12.21 28.61 -11.74
CA GLU A 52 13.54 29.15 -11.93
C GLU A 52 13.82 29.99 -10.69
N ARG A 53 14.53 29.37 -9.76
CA ARG A 53 15.10 30.05 -8.61
C ARG A 53 16.33 30.79 -9.13
N GLY A 54 16.08 31.89 -9.82
CA GLY A 54 17.02 32.93 -10.17
C GLY A 54 17.95 32.63 -11.34
N GLU A 55 17.61 33.16 -12.51
CA GLU A 55 18.48 33.52 -13.65
C GLU A 55 17.47 34.11 -14.66
N GLY A 56 17.37 35.40 -15.02
CA GLY A 56 18.31 36.51 -15.16
C GLY A 56 17.97 37.15 -16.52
N GLY A 57 17.49 38.40 -16.56
CA GLY A 57 17.25 39.07 -17.84
C GLY A 57 16.36 40.29 -17.77
N HIS A 58 16.99 41.45 -17.84
CA HIS A 58 16.42 42.76 -18.16
C HIS A 58 15.37 42.71 -19.28
N GLU A 59 14.28 43.47 -19.13
CA GLU A 59 13.96 44.69 -19.90
C GLU A 59 12.73 45.41 -19.33
#